data_AF-A0A1I7HHK0-F1
#
_entry.id   AF-A0A1I7HHK0-F1
#
_cell.length_a   1.000
_cell.length_b   1.000
_cell.length_c   1.000
_cell.angle_alpha   90.00
_cell.angle_beta   90.00
_cell.angle_gamma   90.00
#
_symmetry.space_group_name_H-M   'P 1'
#
loop_
_entity.id
_entity.type
_entity.pdbx_description
1 polymer ?
#
loop_
_entity_poly.entity_id
_entity_poly.type
_entity_poly.pdbx_seq_one_letter_code
_entity_poly.pdbx_strand_id
1 'polypeptide(L)'
;MVDVATTVLSTVNAPYGADLSARQLAARIVDPASVSANDASVFAFFSEVREDLQRQFVDAMGIDRDQVQTVATQFASKAGYRLPLAG
;
A
#
# COMPACT_ATOMS: atom_id res chain seq x y z
N MET A 1 -10.90 5.66 -19.27
CA MET A 1 -9.60 5.37 -18.63
C MET A 1 -9.87 5.39 -17.14
N VAL A 2 -9.79 4.25 -16.46
CA VAL A 2 -10.03 4.20 -15.01
C VAL A 2 -8.76 4.71 -14.32
N ASP A 3 -8.91 5.65 -13.41
CA ASP A 3 -7.80 6.19 -12.64
C ASP A 3 -7.29 5.14 -11.63
N VAL A 4 -5.99 4.85 -11.69
CA VAL A 4 -5.36 3.81 -10.85
C VAL A 4 -5.54 4.13 -9.37
N ALA A 5 -5.40 5.41 -8.98
CA ALA A 5 -5.58 5.82 -7.59
C ALA A 5 -7.02 5.58 -7.12
N THR A 6 -8.02 5.88 -7.94
CA THR A 6 -9.44 5.59 -7.62
C THR A 6 -9.67 4.09 -7.42
N THR A 7 -9.06 3.25 -8.25
CA THR A 7 -9.19 1.78 -8.13
C THR A 7 -8.56 1.30 -6.84
N VAL A 8 -7.33 1.72 -6.56
CA VAL A 8 -6.58 1.38 -5.34
C VAL A 8 -7.34 1.82 -4.09
N LEU A 9 -7.82 3.06 -4.06
CA LEU A 9 -8.57 3.59 -2.93
C LEU A 9 -9.88 2.86 -2.71
N SER A 10 -10.57 2.43 -3.77
CA SER A 10 -11.79 1.63 -3.62
C SER A 10 -11.53 0.30 -2.89
N THR A 11 -10.41 -0.36 -3.17
CA THR A 11 -10.00 -1.60 -2.49
C THR A 11 -9.57 -1.32 -1.05
N VAL A 12 -8.78 -0.27 -0.82
CA VAL A 12 -8.19 0.01 0.50
C VAL A 12 -9.20 0.61 1.47
N ASN A 13 -10.10 1.48 1.00
CA ASN A 13 -11.04 2.18 1.87
C ASN A 13 -12.29 1.35 2.19
N ALA A 14 -12.77 0.51 1.25
CA ALA A 14 -14.01 -0.25 1.41
C ALA A 14 -14.05 -1.18 2.65
N PRO A 15 -13.04 -2.04 2.92
CA PRO A 15 -13.12 -2.99 4.02
C PRO A 15 -13.02 -2.34 5.41
N TYR A 16 -12.42 -1.15 5.51
CA TYR A 16 -12.17 -0.48 6.79
C TYR A 16 -13.01 0.77 7.03
N GLY A 17 -13.91 1.14 6.11
CA GLY A 17 -14.63 2.41 6.17
C GLY A 17 -13.69 3.61 6.23
N ALA A 18 -12.48 3.48 5.67
CA ALA A 18 -11.48 4.54 5.66
C ALA A 18 -11.85 5.57 4.58
N ASP A 19 -11.34 6.79 4.74
CA ASP A 19 -11.48 7.87 3.75
C ASP A 19 -10.10 8.46 3.45
N LEU A 20 -9.19 7.60 3.01
CA LEU A 20 -7.86 8.03 2.61
C LEU A 20 -7.92 8.64 1.21
N SER A 21 -7.28 9.80 1.06
CA SER A 21 -6.85 10.27 -0.24
C SER A 21 -5.63 9.48 -0.74
N ALA A 22 -5.40 9.50 -2.05
CA ALA A 22 -4.25 8.83 -2.66
C ALA A 22 -2.92 9.29 -2.05
N ARG A 23 -2.78 10.59 -1.77
CA ARG A 23 -1.56 11.14 -1.16
C ARG A 23 -1.37 10.70 0.29
N GLN A 24 -2.45 10.59 1.07
CA GLN A 24 -2.37 10.09 2.44
C GLN A 24 -1.97 8.61 2.46
N LEU A 25 -2.56 7.81 1.56
CA LEU A 25 -2.16 6.42 1.40
C LEU A 25 -0.68 6.31 0.99
N ALA A 26 -0.25 7.09 -0.02
CA ALA A 26 1.12 7.12 -0.50
C ALA A 26 2.13 7.47 0.61
N ALA A 27 1.83 8.50 1.42
CA ALA A 27 2.66 8.90 2.54
C ALA A 27 2.82 7.78 3.59
N ARG A 28 1.76 6.99 3.82
CA ARG A 28 1.78 5.88 4.80
C ARG A 28 2.50 4.64 4.28
N ILE A 29 2.40 4.35 2.98
CA ILE A 29 3.05 3.19 2.35
C ILE A 29 4.58 3.26 2.45
N VAL A 30 5.16 4.46 2.51
CA VAL A 30 6.61 4.67 2.69
C VAL A 30 7.03 4.90 4.14
N ASP A 31 6.08 5.01 5.08
CA ASP A 31 6.36 5.30 6.48
C ASP A 31 6.47 3.98 7.29
N PRO A 32 7.64 3.64 7.85
CA PRO A 32 7.79 2.47 8.72
C PRO A 32 6.89 2.51 9.97
N ALA A 33 6.44 3.70 10.40
CA ALA A 33 5.49 3.82 11.50
C ALA A 33 4.17 3.07 11.22
N SER A 34 3.77 2.94 9.94
CA SER A 34 2.59 2.17 9.52
C SER A 34 2.66 0.70 9.95
N VAL A 35 3.85 0.09 9.91
CA VAL A 35 4.08 -1.30 10.35
C VAL A 35 3.90 -1.42 11.86
N SER A 36 4.41 -0.44 12.60
CA SER A 36 4.33 -0.41 14.06
C SER A 36 2.88 -0.19 14.52
N ALA A 37 2.13 0.67 13.81
CA ALA A 37 0.73 0.95 14.06
C ALA A 37 -0.23 -0.17 13.59
N ASN A 38 0.28 -1.18 12.88
CA ASN A 38 -0.56 -2.17 12.17
C ASN A 38 -1.60 -1.50 11.27
N ASP A 39 -1.17 -0.51 10.48
CA ASP A 39 -2.08 0.23 9.60
C ASP A 39 -2.74 -0.72 8.60
N ALA A 40 -4.03 -0.97 8.82
CA ALA A 40 -4.82 -1.92 8.04
C ALA A 40 -4.96 -1.47 6.58
N SER A 41 -5.02 -0.16 6.32
CA SER A 41 -5.11 0.37 4.96
C SER A 41 -3.82 0.14 4.18
N VAL A 42 -2.67 0.31 4.83
CA VAL A 42 -1.37 0.01 4.22
C VAL A 42 -1.22 -1.49 4.00
N PHE A 43 -1.64 -2.31 4.96
CA PHE A 43 -1.60 -3.76 4.80
C PHE A 43 -2.46 -4.23 3.63
N ALA A 44 -3.72 -3.76 3.52
CA ALA A 44 -4.60 -4.09 2.40
C ALA A 44 -4.07 -3.60 1.05
N PHE A 45 -3.37 -2.45 1.01
CA PHE A 45 -2.68 -2.05 -0.20
C PHE A 45 -1.71 -3.14 -0.67
N PHE A 46 -0.91 -3.71 0.22
CA PHE A 46 0.03 -4.75 -0.17
C PHE A 46 -0.62 -6.12 -0.40
N SER A 47 -1.64 -6.48 0.37
CA SER A 47 -2.21 -7.84 0.35
C SER A 47 -3.42 -8.03 -0.58
N GLU A 48 -4.19 -6.98 -0.85
CA GLU A 48 -5.49 -7.08 -1.53
C GLU A 48 -5.53 -6.34 -2.88
N VAL A 49 -4.67 -5.33 -3.07
CA VAL A 49 -4.51 -4.67 -4.37
C VAL A 49 -3.64 -5.55 -5.26
N ARG A 50 -4.00 -5.71 -6.53
CA ARG A 50 -3.18 -6.45 -7.48
C ARG A 50 -1.81 -5.78 -7.67
N GLU A 51 -0.75 -6.57 -7.79
CA GLU A 51 0.63 -6.09 -7.90
C GLU A 51 0.85 -5.08 -9.04
N ASP A 52 0.21 -5.30 -10.19
CA ASP A 52 0.30 -4.38 -11.34
C ASP A 52 -0.26 -2.99 -11.01
N LEU A 53 -1.34 -2.93 -10.24
CA LEU A 53 -1.93 -1.67 -9.77
C LEU A 53 -1.12 -1.05 -8.64
N GLN A 54 -0.52 -1.85 -7.75
CA GLN A 54 0.40 -1.34 -6.73
C GLN A 54 1.60 -0.62 -7.37
N ARG A 55 2.24 -1.24 -8.37
CA ARG A 55 3.38 -0.65 -9.09
C ARG A 55 2.98 0.64 -9.80
N GLN A 56 1.85 0.64 -10.52
CA GLN A 56 1.34 1.83 -11.18
C GLN A 56 0.99 2.95 -10.20
N PHE A 57 0.46 2.62 -9.01
CA PHE A 57 0.15 3.60 -7.98
C PHE A 57 1.42 4.24 -7.40
N VAL A 58 2.43 3.43 -7.09
CA VAL A 58 3.75 3.89 -6.61
C VAL A 58 4.37 4.85 -7.64
N ASP A 59 4.31 4.49 -8.93
CA ASP A 59 4.82 5.33 -10.01
C ASP A 59 4.03 6.63 -10.18
N ALA A 60 2.70 6.55 -10.14
CA ALA A 60 1.83 7.72 -10.27
C ALA A 60 2.00 8.70 -9.10
N MET A 61 2.30 8.20 -7.89
CA MET A 61 2.53 9.03 -6.71
C MET A 61 3.97 9.53 -6.58
N GLY A 62 4.91 8.99 -7.38
CA GLY A 62 6.32 9.38 -7.35
C GLY A 62 6.99 9.11 -6.00
N ILE A 63 6.56 8.06 -5.29
CA ILE A 63 7.11 7.69 -3.98
C ILE A 63 8.27 6.70 -4.11
N ASP A 64 9.19 6.73 -3.14
CA ASP A 64 10.44 5.98 -3.16
C ASP A 64 10.21 4.46 -3.11
N ARG A 65 10.63 3.75 -4.15
CA ARG A 65 10.42 2.31 -4.29
C ARG A 65 11.15 1.48 -3.25
N ASP A 66 12.30 1.92 -2.77
CA ASP A 66 13.09 1.20 -1.76
C ASP A 66 12.41 1.32 -0.39
N GLN A 67 11.83 2.48 -0.09
CA GLN A 67 10.99 2.68 1.10
C GLN A 67 9.72 1.82 1.03
N VAL A 68 9.03 1.79 -0.12
CA VAL A 68 7.86 0.92 -0.32
C VAL A 68 8.24 -0.55 -0.10
N GLN A 69 9.33 -1.02 -0.71
CA GLN A 69 9.82 -2.38 -0.54
C GLN A 69 10.18 -2.70 0.91
N THR A 70 10.78 -1.75 1.62
CA THR A 70 11.12 -1.88 3.04
C THR A 70 9.86 -2.10 3.88
N VAL A 71 8.83 -1.27 3.70
CA VAL A 71 7.56 -1.39 4.42
C VAL A 71 6.82 -2.68 4.06
N ALA A 72 6.75 -3.02 2.76
CA ALA A 72 6.15 -4.27 2.28
C ALA A 72 6.82 -5.51 2.89
N THR A 73 8.15 -5.52 2.93
CA THR A 73 8.94 -6.62 3.52
C THR A 73 8.67 -6.76 5.01
N GLN A 74 8.55 -5.66 5.74
CA GLN A 74 8.23 -5.69 7.17
C GLN A 74 6.80 -6.22 7.43
N PHE A 75 5.81 -5.78 6.65
CA PHE A 75 4.45 -6.35 6.72
C PHE A 75 4.43 -7.84 6.36
N ALA A 76 5.15 -8.26 5.32
CA ALA A 76 5.26 -9.66 4.91
C ALA A 76 5.86 -10.53 6.02
N SER A 77 6.93 -10.05 6.66
CA SER A 77 7.55 -10.71 7.81
C SER A 77 6.57 -10.88 8.97
N LYS A 78 5.78 -9.84 9.26
CA LYS A 78 4.75 -9.87 10.31
C LYS A 78 3.59 -10.82 9.98
N ALA A 79 3.17 -10.85 8.72
CA ALA A 79 2.04 -11.64 8.24
C ALA A 79 2.39 -13.12 8.05
N GLY A 80 3.68 -13.45 7.91
CA GLY A 80 4.17 -14.81 7.73
C GLY A 80 4.05 -15.34 6.30
N TYR A 81 3.80 -14.47 5.32
CA TYR A 81 3.74 -14.82 3.91
C TYR A 81 4.25 -13.68 3.02
N ARG A 82 4.57 -13.99 1.75
CA ARG A 82 5.08 -13.00 0.80
C ARG A 82 3.97 -12.03 0.39
N LEU A 83 4.28 -10.74 0.45
CA LEU A 83 3.48 -9.69 -0.14
C LEU A 83 4.12 -9.21 -1.44
N PRO A 84 3.31 -8.79 -2.43
CA PRO A 84 3.79 -7.97 -3.52
C PRO A 84 4.68 -6.82 -3.05
N LEU A 85 5.68 -6.49 -3.86
CA LEU A 85 6.69 -5.46 -3.60
C LEU A 85 7.64 -5.73 -2.41
N ALA A 86 7.42 -6.77 -1.62
CA ALA A 86 8.47 -7.31 -0.74
C ALA A 86 9.53 -8.02 -1.60
N GLY A 87 10.81 -7.81 -1.28
CA GLY A 87 11.95 -8.33 -2.05
C GLY A 87 12.05 -9.86 -2.12
#